data_AF-A0A5C9DZG3-F1
#
_entry.id   AF-A0A5C9DZG3-F1
#
_cell.length_a   1.000
_cell.length_b   1.000
_cell.length_c   1.000
_cell.angle_alpha   90.00
_cell.angle_beta   90.00
_cell.angle_gamma   90.00
#
_symmetry.space_group_name_H-M   'P 1'
#
loop_
_entity.id
_entity.type
_entity.pdbx_description
1 polymer ?
#
loop_
_entity_poly.entity_id
_entity_poly.type
_entity_poly.pdbx_seq_one_letter_code
_entity_poly.pdbx_strand_id
1 'polypeptide(L)'
;MSDEEVGREIDQYIKQVRKLLPGNFETEDLLEDLRAHIIESYHDKRRSMPTEDKEIIISTVLEDLGRPEEIAEEYRKERTSPVSPETVKKSMRYVVGRIFLSIIVIILASYVVSEITEGQVDFFFAIIVLSVFAVIEFFVRGWQYDEKRVSSS
;
A
#
# COMPACT_ATOMS: atom_id res chain seq x y z
N MET A 1 -22.58 -25.87 1.71
CA MET A 1 -22.42 -24.92 2.84
C MET A 1 -23.28 -23.66 2.63
N SER A 2 -23.85 -23.07 3.68
CA SER A 2 -24.58 -21.79 3.65
C SER A 2 -23.64 -20.58 3.87
N ASP A 3 -24.07 -19.37 3.53
CA ASP A 3 -23.25 -18.17 3.77
C ASP A 3 -23.07 -17.89 5.28
N GLU A 4 -24.01 -18.33 6.12
CA GLU A 4 -23.86 -18.29 7.59
C GLU A 4 -22.81 -19.29 8.11
N GLU A 5 -22.64 -20.42 7.43
CA GLU A 5 -21.59 -21.40 7.75
C GLU A 5 -20.20 -20.85 7.40
N VAL A 6 -20.07 -20.18 6.24
CA VAL A 6 -18.84 -19.46 5.86
C VAL A 6 -18.47 -18.44 6.93
N GLY A 7 -19.42 -17.60 7.35
CA GLY A 7 -19.19 -16.59 8.39
C GLY A 7 -18.70 -17.21 9.70
N ARG A 8 -19.26 -18.36 10.09
CA ARG A 8 -18.82 -19.09 11.29
C ARG A 8 -17.39 -19.62 11.19
N GLU A 9 -16.96 -20.09 10.01
CA GLU A 9 -15.57 -20.52 9.80
C GLU A 9 -14.59 -19.36 9.90
N ILE A 10 -14.92 -18.23 9.29
CA ILE A 10 -14.11 -17.00 9.38
C ILE A 10 -14.01 -16.54 10.85
N ASP A 11 -15.14 -16.50 11.56
CA ASP A 11 -15.17 -16.14 12.98
C ASP A 11 -14.30 -17.06 13.83
N GLN A 12 -14.32 -18.36 13.54
CA GLN A 12 -13.52 -19.35 14.23
C GLN A 12 -12.03 -19.14 13.98
N TYR A 13 -11.63 -18.86 12.73
CA TYR A 13 -10.26 -18.55 12.37
C TYR A 13 -9.76 -17.28 13.09
N ILE A 14 -10.50 -16.18 13.00
CA ILE A 14 -10.18 -14.92 13.69
C ILE A 14 -10.07 -15.12 15.21
N LYS A 15 -10.95 -15.94 15.80
CA LYS A 15 -10.90 -16.27 17.22
C LYS A 15 -9.64 -17.07 17.59
N GLN A 16 -9.10 -17.91 16.70
CA GLN A 16 -7.84 -18.61 16.92
C GLN A 16 -6.67 -17.63 16.89
N VAL A 17 -6.62 -16.72 15.91
CA VAL A 17 -5.59 -15.67 15.81
C VAL A 17 -5.62 -14.77 17.06
N ARG A 18 -6.81 -14.31 17.47
CA ARG A 18 -6.99 -13.46 18.67
C ARG A 18 -6.43 -14.06 19.95
N LYS A 19 -6.51 -15.39 20.12
CA LYS A 19 -5.97 -16.07 21.30
C LYS A 19 -4.45 -16.03 21.38
N LEU A 20 -3.78 -15.86 20.25
CA LEU A 20 -2.32 -15.84 20.13
C LEU A 20 -1.74 -14.42 20.21
N LEU A 21 -2.60 -13.41 20.03
CA LEU A 21 -2.24 -12.00 20.02
C LEU A 21 -2.54 -11.30 21.37
N PRO A 22 -1.83 -10.22 21.70
CA PRO A 22 -2.10 -9.43 22.90
C PRO A 22 -3.45 -8.69 22.79
N GLY A 23 -4.27 -8.68 23.84
CA GLY A 23 -5.57 -7.99 23.84
C GLY A 23 -5.46 -6.45 23.93
N ASN A 24 -4.97 -5.80 22.86
CA ASN A 24 -4.85 -4.35 22.74
C ASN A 24 -5.59 -3.82 21.50
N PHE A 25 -5.75 -2.49 21.42
CA PHE A 25 -6.49 -1.82 20.35
C PHE A 25 -5.95 -2.16 18.95
N GLU A 26 -4.63 -2.13 18.76
CA GLU A 26 -3.99 -2.45 17.48
C GLU A 26 -4.22 -3.90 17.03
N THR A 27 -4.41 -4.81 17.98
CA THR A 27 -4.75 -6.21 17.67
C THR A 27 -6.19 -6.33 17.20
N GLU A 28 -7.12 -5.57 17.79
CA GLU A 28 -8.51 -5.58 17.30
C GLU A 28 -8.61 -4.99 15.89
N ASP A 29 -7.86 -3.91 15.60
CA ASP A 29 -7.76 -3.30 14.26
C ASP A 29 -7.23 -4.30 13.23
N LEU A 30 -6.13 -5.00 13.54
CA LEU A 30 -5.59 -6.07 12.70
C LEU A 30 -6.60 -7.20 12.45
N LEU A 31 -7.33 -7.62 13.49
CA LEU A 31 -8.32 -8.70 13.36
C LEU A 31 -9.54 -8.28 12.51
N GLU A 32 -9.90 -7.00 12.55
CA GLU A 32 -10.93 -6.41 11.70
C GLU A 32 -10.48 -6.36 10.23
N ASP A 33 -9.26 -5.88 9.98
CA ASP A 33 -8.64 -5.89 8.65
C ASP A 33 -8.52 -7.32 8.08
N LEU A 34 -8.05 -8.25 8.91
CA LEU A 34 -7.92 -9.66 8.53
C LEU A 34 -9.27 -10.28 8.15
N ARG A 35 -10.32 -9.98 8.93
CA ARG A 35 -11.69 -10.41 8.63
C ARG A 35 -12.16 -9.84 7.29
N ALA A 36 -11.97 -8.54 7.07
CA ALA A 36 -12.36 -7.88 5.83
C ALA A 36 -11.67 -8.52 4.62
N HIS A 37 -10.37 -8.77 4.73
CA HIS A 37 -9.58 -9.39 3.67
C HIS A 37 -10.02 -10.82 3.33
N ILE A 38 -10.37 -11.64 4.34
CA ILE A 38 -10.90 -13.00 4.13
C ILE A 38 -12.23 -12.94 3.35
N ILE A 39 -13.13 -12.03 3.74
CA ILE A 39 -14.45 -11.87 3.11
C ILE A 39 -14.29 -11.42 1.65
N GLU A 40 -13.42 -10.44 1.40
CA GLU A 40 -13.11 -9.95 0.06
C GLU A 40 -12.53 -11.07 -0.81
N SER A 41 -11.50 -11.77 -0.32
CA SER A 41 -10.85 -12.88 -1.02
C SER A 41 -11.82 -14.02 -1.32
N TYR A 42 -12.73 -14.34 -0.40
CA TYR A 42 -13.80 -15.32 -0.62
C TYR A 42 -14.74 -14.89 -1.74
N HIS A 43 -15.17 -13.61 -1.74
CA HIS A 43 -16.04 -13.09 -2.79
C HIS A 43 -15.36 -13.09 -4.17
N ASP A 44 -14.09 -12.72 -4.23
CA ASP A 44 -13.33 -12.70 -5.48
C ASP A 44 -13.11 -14.11 -6.01
N LYS A 45 -12.71 -15.06 -5.16
CA LYS A 45 -12.59 -16.46 -5.58
C LYS A 45 -13.94 -17.02 -6.02
N ARG A 46 -15.04 -16.72 -5.32
CA ARG A 46 -16.40 -17.13 -5.73
C ARG A 46 -16.82 -16.55 -7.09
N ARG A 47 -16.36 -15.34 -7.45
CA ARG A 47 -16.57 -14.78 -8.80
C ARG A 47 -15.74 -15.50 -9.85
N SER A 48 -14.49 -15.87 -9.52
CA SER A 48 -13.58 -16.55 -10.43
C SER A 48 -13.88 -18.05 -10.61
N MET A 49 -14.48 -18.69 -9.61
CA MET A 49 -14.79 -20.12 -9.55
C MET A 49 -16.25 -20.36 -9.12
N PRO A 50 -17.24 -19.97 -9.95
CA PRO A 50 -18.65 -20.00 -9.55
C PRO A 50 -19.25 -21.40 -9.39
N THR A 51 -18.59 -22.43 -9.92
CA THR A 51 -19.02 -23.84 -9.87
C THR A 51 -18.42 -24.63 -8.71
N GLU A 52 -17.42 -24.08 -8.03
CA GLU A 52 -16.77 -24.72 -6.88
C GLU A 52 -17.66 -24.67 -5.64
N ASP A 53 -17.49 -25.64 -4.73
CA ASP A 53 -18.18 -25.61 -3.45
C ASP A 53 -17.66 -24.44 -2.60
N LYS A 54 -18.56 -23.77 -1.89
CA LYS A 54 -18.21 -22.71 -0.94
C LYS A 54 -17.23 -23.20 0.12
N GLU A 55 -17.31 -24.47 0.52
CA GLU A 55 -16.37 -25.13 1.45
C GLU A 55 -14.95 -25.17 0.87
N ILE A 56 -14.81 -25.51 -0.41
CA ILE A 56 -13.51 -25.54 -1.10
C ILE A 56 -12.96 -24.11 -1.26
N ILE A 57 -13.83 -23.16 -1.58
CA ILE A 57 -13.40 -21.76 -1.73
C ILE A 57 -12.90 -21.20 -0.40
N ILE A 58 -13.64 -21.35 0.70
CA ILE A 58 -13.23 -20.78 1.99
C ILE A 58 -11.97 -21.48 2.52
N SER A 59 -11.87 -22.80 2.40
CA SER A 59 -10.67 -23.54 2.81
C SER A 59 -9.45 -23.08 2.03
N THR A 60 -9.59 -22.85 0.72
CA THR A 60 -8.51 -22.29 -0.11
C THR A 60 -8.11 -20.89 0.36
N VAL A 61 -9.08 -20.02 0.68
CA VAL A 61 -8.77 -18.67 1.20
C VAL A 61 -8.01 -18.76 2.52
N LEU A 62 -8.48 -19.59 3.46
CA LEU A 62 -7.84 -19.74 4.76
C LEU A 62 -6.45 -20.40 4.65
N GLU A 63 -6.26 -21.31 3.70
CA GLU A 63 -4.97 -21.93 3.41
C GLU A 63 -3.98 -20.92 2.80
N ASP A 64 -4.43 -20.08 1.86
CA ASP A 64 -3.62 -19.00 1.27
C ASP A 64 -3.15 -17.97 2.32
N LEU A 65 -3.98 -17.73 3.34
CA LEU A 65 -3.65 -16.87 4.48
C LEU A 65 -2.66 -17.50 5.47
N GLY A 66 -2.52 -18.82 5.43
CA GLY A 66 -1.65 -19.55 6.34
C GLY A 66 -2.27 -19.83 7.72
N ARG A 67 -1.47 -20.42 8.60
CA ARG A 67 -1.94 -20.87 9.91
C ARG A 67 -2.06 -19.69 10.90
N PRO A 68 -3.01 -19.71 11.84
CA PRO A 68 -3.13 -18.68 12.87
C PRO A 68 -1.83 -18.41 13.64
N GLU A 69 -1.02 -19.44 13.86
CA GLU A 69 0.29 -19.34 14.49
C GLU A 69 1.30 -18.54 13.65
N GLU A 70 1.24 -18.67 12.33
CA GLU A 70 2.13 -17.97 11.39
C GLU A 70 1.81 -16.48 11.36
N ILE A 71 0.52 -16.12 11.32
CA ILE A 71 0.05 -14.73 11.42
C ILE A 71 0.48 -14.10 12.76
N ALA A 72 0.32 -14.83 13.86
CA ALA A 72 0.72 -14.34 15.17
C ALA A 72 2.24 -14.17 15.30
N GLU A 73 3.02 -15.05 14.67
CA GLU A 73 4.47 -14.95 14.61
C GLU A 73 4.92 -13.75 13.76
N GLU A 74 4.27 -13.51 12.61
CA GLU A 74 4.53 -12.37 11.75
C GLU A 74 4.21 -11.04 12.45
N TYR A 75 3.06 -10.95 13.12
CA TYR A 75 2.72 -9.81 13.96
C TYR A 75 3.78 -9.55 15.04
N ARG A 76 4.26 -10.62 15.69
CA ARG A 76 5.32 -10.49 16.69
C ARG A 76 6.64 -10.05 16.06
N LYS A 77 6.98 -10.52 14.86
CA LYS A 77 8.18 -10.10 14.12
C LYS A 77 8.12 -8.63 13.71
N GLU A 78 6.98 -8.13 13.28
CA GLU A 78 6.80 -6.71 12.98
C GLU A 78 6.96 -5.83 14.23
N ARG A 79 6.44 -6.29 15.38
CA ARG A 79 6.56 -5.58 16.67
C ARG A 79 7.94 -5.71 17.32
N THR A 80 8.62 -6.84 17.14
CA THR A 80 9.93 -7.11 17.75
C THR A 80 11.10 -6.78 16.85
N SER A 81 10.88 -6.57 15.55
CA SER A 81 11.84 -5.88 14.71
C SER A 81 11.88 -4.43 15.18
N PRO A 82 12.94 -3.97 15.88
CA PRO A 82 13.17 -2.54 15.93
C PRO A 82 13.20 -2.11 14.48
N VAL A 83 12.42 -1.09 14.11
CA VAL A 83 12.55 -0.41 12.82
C VAL A 83 14.05 -0.18 12.64
N SER A 84 14.71 -1.00 11.82
CA SER A 84 16.15 -0.95 11.78
C SER A 84 16.48 0.43 11.21
N PRO A 85 17.39 1.20 11.83
CA PRO A 85 17.76 2.51 11.32
C PRO A 85 18.27 2.43 9.86
N GLU A 86 18.60 1.23 9.36
CA GLU A 86 18.96 0.98 7.98
C GLU A 86 17.79 1.01 7.00
N THR A 87 16.60 0.49 7.36
CA THR A 87 15.42 0.52 6.45
C THR A 87 14.89 1.95 6.29
N VAL A 88 14.89 2.74 7.37
CA VAL A 88 14.59 4.18 7.33
C VAL A 88 15.65 4.94 6.54
N LYS A 89 16.94 4.62 6.71
CA LYS A 89 18.02 5.22 5.89
C LYS A 89 17.88 4.90 4.40
N LYS A 90 17.46 3.68 4.03
CA LYS A 90 17.34 3.28 2.62
C LYS A 90 16.17 3.98 1.93
N SER A 91 15.01 4.06 2.61
CA SER A 91 13.87 4.85 2.14
C SER A 91 14.22 6.34 2.04
N MET A 92 14.86 6.89 3.08
CA MET A 92 15.24 8.31 3.11
C MET A 92 16.31 8.65 2.06
N ARG A 93 17.30 7.77 1.80
CA ARG A 93 18.28 7.98 0.72
C ARG A 93 17.63 7.97 -0.66
N TYR A 94 16.62 7.12 -0.88
CA TYR A 94 15.89 7.09 -2.15
C TYR A 94 15.05 8.37 -2.35
N VAL A 95 14.34 8.81 -1.30
CA VAL A 95 13.56 10.05 -1.35
C VAL A 95 14.47 11.28 -1.53
N VAL A 96 15.55 11.37 -0.76
CA VAL A 96 16.54 12.46 -0.89
C VAL A 96 17.20 12.44 -2.27
N GLY A 97 17.58 11.26 -2.79
CA GLY A 97 18.14 11.12 -4.13
C GLY A 97 17.18 11.58 -5.23
N ARG A 98 15.88 11.26 -5.10
CA ARG A 98 14.84 11.70 -6.02
C ARG A 98 14.64 13.22 -5.98
N ILE A 99 14.66 13.83 -4.78
CA ILE A 99 14.56 15.29 -4.63
C ILE A 99 15.78 15.98 -5.26
N PHE A 100 16.99 15.50 -4.97
CA PHE A 100 18.21 16.04 -5.58
C PHE A 100 18.19 15.95 -7.11
N LEU A 101 17.76 14.81 -7.66
CA LEU A 101 17.62 14.65 -9.11
C LEU A 101 16.62 15.65 -9.69
N SER A 102 15.47 15.86 -9.03
CA SER A 102 14.47 16.83 -9.49
C SER A 102 14.99 18.26 -9.50
N ILE A 103 15.78 18.65 -8.49
CA ILE A 103 16.40 19.99 -8.43
C ILE A 103 17.36 20.19 -9.60
N ILE A 104 18.19 19.18 -9.90
CA ILE A 104 19.12 19.22 -11.04
C ILE A 104 18.35 19.41 -12.36
N VAL A 105 17.27 18.65 -12.56
CA VAL A 105 16.44 18.76 -13.76
C VAL A 105 15.81 20.14 -13.89
N ILE A 106 15.31 20.73 -12.80
CA ILE A 106 14.73 22.09 -12.80
C ILE A 106 15.80 23.11 -13.21
N ILE A 107 17.00 23.06 -12.62
CA ILE A 107 18.08 24.00 -12.93
C ILE A 107 18.48 23.90 -14.41
N LEU A 108 18.62 22.68 -14.94
CA LEU A 108 18.94 22.44 -16.35
C LEU A 108 17.84 22.97 -17.28
N ALA A 109 16.57 22.69 -16.96
CA ALA A 109 15.45 23.18 -17.75
C ALA A 109 15.34 24.71 -17.73
N SER A 110 15.58 25.34 -16.58
CA SER A 110 15.60 26.81 -16.45
C SER A 110 16.72 27.45 -17.25
N TYR A 111 17.91 26.83 -17.28
CA TYR A 111 19.02 27.31 -18.10
C TYR A 111 18.69 27.27 -19.60
N VAL A 112 18.13 26.16 -20.09
CA VAL A 112 17.72 26.02 -21.50
C VAL A 112 16.65 27.03 -21.89
N VAL A 113 15.65 27.27 -21.02
CA VAL A 113 14.59 28.26 -21.27
C VAL A 113 15.16 29.69 -21.33
N SER A 114 16.12 30.02 -20.48
CA SER A 114 16.77 31.34 -20.46
C SER A 114 17.58 31.61 -21.73
N GLU A 115 18.33 30.61 -22.22
CA GLU A 115 19.10 30.70 -23.48
C GLU A 115 18.19 30.85 -24.71
N ILE A 116 17.08 30.08 -24.78
CA ILE A 116 16.14 30.15 -25.92
C ILE A 116 15.40 31.49 -25.98
N THR A 117 15.16 32.13 -24.83
CA THR A 117 14.40 33.38 -24.75
C THR A 117 15.27 34.63 -24.85
N GLU A 118 16.57 34.50 -25.19
CA GLU A 118 17.53 35.61 -25.28
C GLU A 118 17.51 36.52 -24.04
N GLY A 119 17.25 35.94 -22.85
CA GLY A 119 17.15 36.69 -21.60
C GLY A 119 15.88 37.55 -21.43
N GLN A 120 14.88 37.44 -22.30
CA GLN A 120 13.57 38.08 -22.07
C GLN A 120 12.83 37.46 -20.88
N VAL A 121 13.15 36.22 -20.53
CA VAL A 121 12.65 35.55 -19.34
C VAL A 121 13.80 35.38 -18.36
N ASP A 122 13.66 36.01 -17.19
CA ASP A 122 14.66 35.96 -16.12
C ASP A 122 14.79 34.51 -15.59
N PHE A 123 16.02 34.07 -15.34
CA PHE A 123 16.35 32.71 -14.89
C PHE A 123 15.56 32.32 -13.63
N PHE A 124 15.40 33.26 -12.69
CA PHE A 124 14.60 33.04 -11.48
C PHE A 124 13.12 32.84 -11.77
N PHE A 125 12.55 33.54 -12.76
CA PHE A 125 11.16 33.37 -13.16
C PHE A 125 10.95 31.98 -13.79
N ALA A 126 11.89 31.52 -14.64
CA ALA A 126 11.85 30.19 -15.22
C ALA A 126 11.91 29.07 -14.16
N ILE A 127 12.73 29.22 -13.12
CA ILE A 127 12.79 28.26 -12.00
C ILE A 127 11.44 28.17 -11.27
N ILE A 128 10.83 29.32 -10.95
CA ILE A 128 9.57 29.37 -10.21
C ILE A 128 8.46 28.67 -11.02
N VAL A 129 8.34 29.00 -12.31
CA VAL A 129 7.32 28.42 -13.18
C VAL A 129 7.51 26.89 -13.31
N LEU A 130 8.73 26.43 -13.56
CA LEU A 130 9.02 25.00 -13.67
C LEU A 130 8.80 24.25 -12.36
N SER A 131 9.12 24.87 -11.22
CA SER A 131 8.86 24.29 -9.90
C SER A 131 7.36 24.13 -9.65
N VAL A 132 6.55 25.13 -10.04
CA VAL A 132 5.08 25.06 -9.95
C VAL A 132 4.54 23.92 -10.81
N PHE A 133 5.01 23.78 -12.06
CA PHE A 133 4.62 22.66 -12.92
C PHE A 133 5.02 21.30 -12.34
N ALA A 134 6.23 21.17 -11.77
CA ALA A 134 6.68 19.94 -11.14
C ALA A 134 5.83 19.57 -9.91
N VAL A 135 5.43 20.56 -9.10
CA VAL A 135 4.51 20.34 -7.97
C VAL A 135 3.13 19.92 -8.46
N ILE A 136 2.58 20.60 -9.47
CA ILE A 136 1.28 20.23 -10.06
C ILE A 136 1.33 18.81 -10.62
N GLU A 137 2.37 18.45 -11.38
CA GLU A 137 2.54 17.11 -11.93
C GLU A 137 2.67 16.05 -10.82
N PHE A 138 3.36 16.37 -9.73
CA PHE A 138 3.46 15.47 -8.57
C PHE A 138 2.08 15.19 -7.96
N PHE A 139 1.24 16.22 -7.79
CA PHE A 139 -0.13 16.05 -7.30
C PHE A 139 -1.00 15.27 -8.30
N VAL A 140 -0.92 15.59 -9.59
CA VAL A 140 -1.68 14.88 -10.65
C VAL A 140 -1.28 13.41 -10.73
N ARG A 141 0.02 13.09 -10.68
CA ARG A 141 0.49 11.71 -10.63
C ARG A 141 0.06 11.00 -9.34
N GLY A 142 0.02 11.72 -8.22
CA GLY A 142 -0.51 11.21 -6.96
C GLY A 142 -1.97 10.76 -7.09
N TRP A 143 -2.82 11.60 -7.69
CA TRP A 143 -4.22 11.25 -7.96
C TRP A 143 -4.39 10.09 -8.95
N GLN A 144 -3.54 10.00 -9.98
CA GLN A 144 -3.57 8.88 -10.92
C GLN A 144 -3.13 7.54 -10.29
N TYR A 145 -2.35 7.57 -9.21
CA TYR A 145 -1.97 6.36 -8.47
C TYR A 145 -3.12 5.84 -7.60
N ASP A 146 -3.95 6.73 -7.03
CA ASP A 146 -5.17 6.34 -6.30
C ASP A 146 -6.25 5.82 -7.26
N GLU A 147 -6.43 6.47 -8.42
CA GLU A 147 -7.45 6.07 -9.38
C GLU A 147 -7.20 4.68 -10.00
N LYS A 148 -5.93 4.29 -10.16
CA LYS A 148 -5.54 2.94 -10.58
C LYS A 148 -5.76 1.86 -9.51
N ARG A 149 -5.77 2.23 -8.22
CA ARG A 149 -6.17 1.30 -7.15
C ARG A 149 -7.68 1.09 -7.12
N VAL A 150 -8.44 2.14 -7.41
CA VAL A 150 -9.93 2.09 -7.44
C VAL A 150 -10.47 1.40 -8.70
N SER A 151 -9.76 1.46 -9.83
CA SER A 151 -10.19 0.75 -11.06
C SER A 151 -9.74 -0.71 -11.15
N SER A 152 -8.93 -1.18 -10.19
CA SER A 152 -8.51 -2.58 -10.08
C SER A 152 -9.23 -3.36 -8.97
N SER A 153 -10.12 -2.70 -8.22
CA SER A 153 -11.14 -3.31 -7.35
C SER A 153 -12.49 -3.34 -8.08
#